data_AF-A0A970QDI0-F1
#
_entry.id   AF-A0A970QDI0-F1
#
_cell.length_a   1.000
_cell.length_b   1.000
_cell.length_c   1.000
_cell.angle_alpha   90.00
_cell.angle_beta   90.00
_cell.angle_gamma   90.00
#
_symmetry.space_group_name_H-M   'P 1'
#
loop_
_entity.id
_entity.type
_entity.pdbx_description
1 polymer ?
#
loop_
_entity_poly.entity_id
_entity_poly.type
_entity_poly.pdbx_seq_one_letter_code
_entity_poly.pdbx_strand_id
1 'polypeptide(L)'
;MYWEITAIREVQDPAPAKEAGRFVLQRHHDGDGPHFDLRLEQGDHLTGWRIAGETLEAGCWATEKMPHPLKWLSEDGDTRRENEGVYAWQQRSDRDCSLLLMSPSGTVELSLKRCSSPGVEEMRALASTLQEHGKERASLSALVEDGLRARSRSILRFCGLSRTLDGDDFDETGWRRLLEGMTLCEIDERLAKVETRYDRQLPPEPVSRPEPLDVDGEEERRSRIRRIVGEKH
;
A
#
# COMPACT_ATOMS: atom_id res chain seq x y z
N MET A 1 7.61 16.74 -1.53
CA MET A 1 8.26 15.52 -2.05
C MET A 1 8.71 14.67 -0.87
N TYR A 2 8.62 13.34 -0.96
CA TYR A 2 8.87 12.43 0.17
C TYR A 2 10.31 11.91 0.16
N TRP A 3 10.86 11.81 1.36
CA TRP A 3 12.18 11.29 1.65
C TRP A 3 12.08 10.25 2.76
N GLU A 4 13.05 9.36 2.84
CA GLU A 4 13.23 8.40 3.93
C GLU A 4 14.63 8.60 4.51
N ILE A 5 14.75 8.65 5.83
CA ILE A 5 16.05 8.60 6.50
C ILE A 5 16.57 7.18 6.40
N THR A 6 17.61 6.95 5.61
CA THR A 6 18.17 5.61 5.40
C THR A 6 19.23 5.25 6.43
N ALA A 7 19.88 6.24 7.03
CA ALA A 7 20.84 6.02 8.10
C ALA A 7 20.99 7.25 9.00
N ILE A 8 21.22 6.99 10.29
CA ILE A 8 21.71 7.97 11.27
C ILE A 8 22.88 7.30 11.97
N ARG A 9 24.04 7.96 11.96
CA ARG A 9 25.28 7.40 12.53
C ARG A 9 26.02 8.46 13.32
N GLU A 10 26.43 8.13 14.53
CA GLU A 10 27.43 8.93 15.23
C GLU A 10 28.78 8.75 14.55
N VAL A 11 29.47 9.86 14.32
CA VAL A 11 30.79 9.87 13.68
C VAL A 11 31.81 10.36 14.70
N GLN A 12 32.75 9.47 15.03
CA GLN A 12 33.95 9.82 15.78
C GLN A 12 34.99 10.35 14.78
N ASP A 13 35.59 11.49 15.08
CA ASP A 13 36.63 12.13 14.27
C ASP A 13 36.25 12.29 12.78
N PRO A 14 35.19 13.07 12.47
CA PRO A 14 34.77 13.29 11.09
C PRO A 14 35.92 13.87 10.27
N ALA A 15 36.08 13.37 9.04
CA ALA A 15 37.02 13.96 8.09
C ALA A 15 36.71 15.47 7.93
N PRO A 16 37.74 16.32 7.72
CA PRO A 16 37.52 17.75 7.55
C PRO A 16 36.51 18.02 6.43
N ALA A 17 35.34 18.55 6.80
CA ALA A 17 34.27 18.87 5.88
C ALA A 17 34.12 20.39 5.80
N LYS A 18 33.89 20.91 4.60
CA LYS A 18 33.63 22.34 4.44
C LYS A 18 32.26 22.67 5.01
N GLU A 19 32.23 23.50 6.04
CA GLU A 19 30.98 24.02 6.62
C GLU A 19 30.13 24.69 5.53
N ALA A 20 28.87 24.28 5.46
CA ALA A 20 27.89 24.78 4.51
C ALA A 20 26.98 25.85 5.11
N GLY A 21 26.77 25.82 6.43
CA GLY A 21 25.94 26.77 7.18
C GLY A 21 25.57 26.24 8.55
N ARG A 22 24.67 26.95 9.25
CA ARG A 22 24.10 26.50 10.53
C ARG A 22 22.92 25.56 10.34
N PHE A 23 22.64 24.75 11.35
CA PHE A 23 21.40 23.99 11.43
C PHE A 23 20.73 24.13 12.80
N VAL A 24 19.43 23.89 12.82
CA VAL A 24 18.66 23.64 14.04
C VAL A 24 17.76 22.42 13.82
N LEU A 25 17.65 21.58 14.83
CA LEU A 25 16.73 20.45 14.90
C LEU A 25 15.73 20.73 16.02
N GLN A 26 14.47 20.84 15.64
CA GLN A 26 13.37 21.14 16.56
C GLN A 26 12.39 19.98 16.58
N ARG A 27 11.90 19.61 17.76
CA ARG A 27 10.76 18.71 17.95
C ARG A 27 9.49 19.53 18.08
N HIS A 28 8.45 19.12 17.37
CA HIS A 28 7.17 19.82 17.32
C HIS A 28 6.03 18.80 17.32
N HIS A 29 4.84 19.25 17.71
CA HIS A 29 3.64 18.44 17.79
C HIS A 29 2.46 19.27 17.28
N ASP A 30 1.88 18.88 16.15
CA ASP A 30 0.74 19.57 15.56
C ASP A 30 -0.37 18.57 15.18
N GLY A 31 -1.35 19.00 14.38
CA GLY A 31 -2.49 18.17 13.98
C GLY A 31 -2.14 16.89 13.21
N ASP A 32 -0.93 16.82 12.62
CA ASP A 32 -0.44 15.62 11.94
C ASP A 32 0.44 14.74 12.87
N GLY A 33 0.57 15.13 14.14
CA GLY A 33 1.28 14.40 15.18
C GLY A 33 2.72 14.90 15.45
N PRO A 34 3.48 14.14 16.26
CA PRO A 34 4.85 14.47 16.61
C PRO A 34 5.78 14.35 15.39
N HIS A 35 6.67 15.32 15.26
CA HIS A 35 7.66 15.34 14.20
C HIS A 35 8.91 16.11 14.62
N PHE A 36 9.99 15.91 13.86
CA PHE A 36 11.20 16.69 13.91
C PHE A 36 11.29 17.60 12.69
N ASP A 37 12.04 18.66 12.84
CA ASP A 37 11.94 19.80 11.98
C ASP A 37 13.38 20.31 11.79
N LEU A 38 14.09 19.63 10.89
CA LEU A 38 15.50 19.89 10.57
C LEU A 38 15.60 21.05 9.59
N ARG A 39 16.21 22.15 10.03
CA ARG A 39 16.41 23.37 9.23
C ARG A 39 17.89 23.61 9.01
N LEU A 40 18.24 23.86 7.77
CA LEU A 40 19.57 24.12 7.27
C LEU A 40 19.62 25.53 6.67
N GLU A 41 20.57 26.34 7.12
CA GLU A 41 20.83 27.67 6.59
C GLU A 41 21.34 27.60 5.14
N GLN A 42 20.68 28.34 4.24
CA GLN A 42 21.06 28.50 2.84
C GLN A 42 20.92 29.98 2.44
N GLY A 43 21.99 30.74 2.64
CA GLY A 43 21.99 32.19 2.34
C GLY A 43 21.08 32.96 3.29
N ASP A 44 19.98 33.48 2.78
CA ASP A 44 19.03 34.36 3.50
C ASP A 44 17.80 33.64 4.06
N HIS A 45 17.74 32.31 3.91
CA HIS A 45 16.61 31.51 4.37
C HIS A 45 17.06 30.14 4.89
N LEU A 46 16.11 29.43 5.49
CA LEU A 46 16.25 28.06 5.94
C LEU A 46 15.49 27.12 5.01
N THR A 47 16.12 26.01 4.67
CA THR A 47 15.49 24.87 3.98
C THR A 47 15.64 23.63 4.85
N GLY A 48 15.12 22.48 4.42
CA GLY A 48 15.37 21.22 5.12
C GLY A 48 14.14 20.34 5.10
N TRP A 49 13.92 19.59 6.18
CA TRP A 49 12.92 18.54 6.21
C TRP A 49 12.07 18.57 7.47
N ARG A 50 10.79 18.31 7.29
CA ARG A 50 9.87 17.85 8.33
C ARG A 50 9.91 16.33 8.35
N ILE A 51 10.39 15.74 9.43
CA ILE A 51 10.62 14.32 9.62
C ILE A 51 9.56 13.78 10.57
N ALA A 52 8.68 12.90 10.09
CA ALA A 52 7.62 12.31 10.88
C ALA A 52 8.17 11.30 11.89
N GLY A 53 7.67 11.35 13.14
CA GLY A 53 8.04 10.40 14.19
C GLY A 53 8.22 11.05 15.56
N GLU A 54 8.12 10.22 16.60
CA GLU A 54 8.43 10.61 17.98
C GLU A 54 9.92 10.55 18.29
N THR A 55 10.64 9.67 17.60
CA THR A 55 12.09 9.49 17.65
C THR A 55 12.70 9.79 16.29
N LEU A 56 13.94 10.28 16.29
CA LEU A 56 14.69 10.51 15.07
C LEU A 56 15.53 9.25 14.79
N GLU A 57 15.11 8.43 13.84
CA GLU A 57 15.73 7.13 13.52
C GLU A 57 15.69 6.82 12.02
N ALA A 58 16.42 5.78 11.61
CA ALA A 58 16.34 5.26 10.24
C ALA A 58 14.94 4.66 9.99
N GLY A 59 14.42 4.86 8.77
CA GLY A 59 13.06 4.51 8.37
C GLY A 59 12.05 5.65 8.55
N CYS A 60 12.40 6.72 9.27
CA CYS A 60 11.54 7.90 9.37
C CYS A 60 11.32 8.54 8.00
N TRP A 61 10.05 8.85 7.70
CA TRP A 61 9.67 9.57 6.50
C TRP A 61 9.79 11.07 6.70
N ALA A 62 10.15 11.79 5.65
CA ALA A 62 10.34 13.21 5.69
C ALA A 62 9.78 13.92 4.46
N THR A 63 9.44 15.18 4.62
CA THR A 63 8.99 16.06 3.54
C THR A 63 9.85 17.31 3.51
N GLU A 64 10.25 17.74 2.31
CA GLU A 64 10.96 19.01 2.16
C GLU A 64 10.10 20.18 2.64
N LYS A 65 10.71 21.05 3.43
CA LYS A 65 10.09 22.30 3.86
C LYS A 65 10.31 23.37 2.82
N MET A 66 9.30 24.22 2.64
CA MET A 66 9.45 25.49 1.93
C MET A 66 10.48 26.38 2.64
N PRO A 67 11.02 27.43 2.00
CA PRO A 67 11.90 28.39 2.66
C PRO A 67 11.28 28.99 3.94
N HIS A 68 12.05 29.02 5.03
CA HIS A 68 11.67 29.63 6.31
C HIS A 68 12.63 30.79 6.69
N PRO A 69 12.19 31.77 7.49
CA PRO A 69 13.05 32.85 7.94
C PRO A 69 14.20 32.38 8.85
N LEU A 70 15.36 33.05 8.78
CA LEU A 70 16.55 32.73 9.58
C LEU A 70 16.33 32.80 11.10
N LYS A 71 15.30 33.53 11.56
CA LYS A 71 15.00 33.70 12.99
C LYS A 71 14.81 32.36 13.73
N TRP A 72 14.39 31.30 13.03
CA TRP A 72 14.25 29.97 13.62
C TRP A 72 15.58 29.32 14.05
N LEU A 73 16.73 29.86 13.64
CA LEU A 73 18.02 29.45 14.20
C LEU A 73 18.19 29.91 15.66
N SER A 74 17.50 30.97 16.06
CA SER A 74 17.59 31.56 17.40
C SER A 74 16.29 31.44 18.20
N GLU A 75 15.14 31.37 17.55
CA GLU A 75 13.81 31.29 18.16
C GLU A 75 13.25 29.86 18.08
N ASP A 76 12.67 29.40 19.20
CA ASP A 76 12.01 28.08 19.25
C ASP A 76 10.49 28.16 19.10
N GLY A 77 9.86 29.30 19.43
CA GLY A 77 8.41 29.43 19.37
C GLY A 77 7.70 28.41 20.27
N ASP A 78 6.82 27.61 19.67
CA ASP A 78 6.09 26.48 20.28
C ASP A 78 6.81 25.14 20.12
N THR A 79 8.00 25.13 19.52
CA THR A 79 8.81 23.93 19.34
C THR A 79 9.83 23.77 20.46
N ARG A 80 10.37 22.56 20.62
CA ARG A 80 11.48 22.26 21.51
C ARG A 80 12.76 22.05 20.71
N ARG A 81 13.82 22.80 21.00
CA ARG A 81 15.14 22.56 20.41
C ARG A 81 15.72 21.24 20.93
N GLU A 82 16.05 20.34 19.99
CA GLU A 82 16.70 19.06 20.28
C GLU A 82 18.21 19.14 20.02
N ASN A 83 18.62 19.86 18.97
CA ASN A 83 20.02 20.05 18.64
C ASN A 83 20.24 21.29 17.76
N GLU A 84 21.46 21.79 17.71
CA GLU A 84 21.88 22.91 16.85
C GLU A 84 23.39 22.90 16.61
N GLY A 85 23.83 23.55 15.55
CA GLY A 85 25.25 23.67 15.26
C GLY A 85 25.53 24.07 13.82
N VAL A 86 26.59 23.51 13.25
CA VAL A 86 26.97 23.69 11.84
C VAL A 86 26.81 22.38 11.08
N TYR A 87 26.52 22.47 9.79
CA TYR A 87 26.38 21.29 8.94
C TYR A 87 27.31 21.36 7.74
N ALA A 88 27.65 20.18 7.20
CA ALA A 88 28.41 20.05 5.97
C ALA A 88 27.79 18.97 5.08
N TRP A 89 27.74 19.22 3.77
CA TRP A 89 27.30 18.21 2.81
C TRP A 89 28.41 17.19 2.57
N GLN A 90 28.09 15.90 2.70
CA GLN A 90 28.92 14.81 2.19
C GLN A 90 28.51 14.46 0.76
N GLN A 91 27.20 14.40 0.54
CA GLN A 91 26.60 14.13 -0.77
C GLN A 91 25.31 14.93 -0.91
N ARG A 92 25.10 15.53 -2.08
CA ARG A 92 23.84 16.18 -2.43
C ARG A 92 23.50 15.87 -3.88
N SER A 93 22.40 15.18 -4.07
CA SER A 93 21.82 14.89 -5.39
C SER A 93 20.31 14.96 -5.33
N ASP A 94 19.65 14.83 -6.48
CA ASP A 94 18.19 14.82 -6.55
C ASP A 94 17.55 13.56 -5.96
N ARG A 95 18.32 12.51 -5.69
CA ARG A 95 17.82 11.23 -5.16
C ARG A 95 18.35 10.89 -3.79
N ASP A 96 19.59 11.26 -3.51
CA ASP A 96 20.29 10.90 -2.29
C ASP A 96 20.99 12.12 -1.73
N CYS A 97 20.91 12.30 -0.41
CA CYS A 97 21.68 13.29 0.31
C CYS A 97 22.26 12.70 1.59
N SER A 98 23.50 13.07 1.90
CA SER A 98 24.15 12.81 3.18
C SER A 98 24.78 14.09 3.68
N LEU A 99 24.56 14.39 4.96
CA LEU A 99 25.14 15.55 5.63
C LEU A 99 25.66 15.19 7.02
N LEU A 100 26.72 15.88 7.42
CA LEU A 100 27.20 15.88 8.80
C LEU A 100 26.53 17.01 9.56
N LEU A 101 25.94 16.69 10.70
CA LEU A 101 25.42 17.61 11.71
C LEU A 101 26.43 17.67 12.85
N MET A 102 27.15 18.78 12.97
CA MET A 102 28.19 18.98 13.97
C MET A 102 27.67 19.91 15.06
N SER A 103 27.47 19.37 16.25
CA SER A 103 26.97 20.10 17.42
C SER A 103 27.87 19.90 18.64
N PRO A 104 27.67 20.66 19.74
CA PRO A 104 28.39 20.44 20.98
C PRO A 104 28.19 19.04 21.58
N SER A 105 27.09 18.36 21.25
CA SER A 105 26.80 16.99 21.72
C SER A 105 27.50 15.90 20.90
N GLY A 106 28.11 16.24 19.77
CA GLY A 106 28.79 15.28 18.89
C GLY A 106 28.50 15.54 17.41
N THR A 107 29.06 14.69 16.55
CA THR A 107 28.80 14.72 15.10
C THR A 107 27.92 13.55 14.70
N VAL A 108 26.86 13.82 13.96
CA VAL A 108 25.95 12.83 13.40
C VAL A 108 25.94 12.93 11.88
N GLU A 109 26.15 11.80 11.19
CA GLU A 109 25.85 11.66 9.78
C GLU A 109 24.38 11.28 9.59
N LEU A 110 23.67 12.07 8.80
CA LEU A 110 22.28 11.82 8.41
C LEU A 110 22.21 11.58 6.90
N SER A 111 21.74 10.40 6.51
CA SER A 111 21.49 10.05 5.11
C SER A 111 20.00 9.99 4.82
N LEU A 112 19.57 10.64 3.73
CA LEU A 112 18.20 10.58 3.24
C LEU A 112 18.17 10.14 1.78
N LYS A 113 17.15 9.37 1.43
CA LYS A 113 16.84 8.95 0.07
C LYS A 113 15.45 9.42 -0.33
N ARG A 114 15.33 9.97 -1.52
CA ARG A 114 14.07 10.41 -2.09
C ARG A 114 13.26 9.18 -2.48
N CYS A 115 12.05 9.07 -1.94
CA CYS A 115 11.16 7.96 -2.23
C CYS A 115 10.54 8.14 -3.62
N SER A 116 10.39 7.04 -4.36
CA SER A 116 9.54 7.04 -5.54
C SER A 116 8.09 7.21 -5.09
N SER A 117 7.54 8.42 -5.25
CA SER A 117 6.12 8.66 -5.02
C SER A 117 5.35 8.50 -6.33
N PRO A 118 4.07 8.13 -6.28
CA PRO A 118 3.20 8.25 -7.45
C PRO A 118 3.24 9.69 -7.98
N GLY A 119 3.18 9.82 -9.30
CA GLY A 119 3.07 11.11 -9.98
C GLY A 119 1.76 11.82 -9.65
N VAL A 120 1.67 13.10 -9.99
CA VAL A 120 0.46 13.91 -9.73
C VAL A 120 -0.78 13.30 -10.39
N GLU A 121 -0.63 12.78 -11.61
CA GLU A 121 -1.74 12.14 -12.35
C GLU A 121 -2.18 10.82 -11.71
N GLU A 122 -1.24 10.03 -11.16
CA GLU A 122 -1.54 8.79 -10.45
C GLU A 122 -2.26 9.09 -9.12
N MET A 123 -1.78 10.09 -8.38
CA MET A 123 -2.45 10.55 -7.15
C MET A 123 -3.85 11.12 -7.43
N ARG A 124 -4.02 11.84 -8.55
CA ARG A 124 -5.33 12.33 -9.00
C ARG A 124 -6.26 11.16 -9.31
N ALA A 125 -5.79 10.18 -10.08
CA ALA A 125 -6.57 8.99 -10.41
C ALA A 125 -7.00 8.24 -9.14
N LEU A 126 -6.10 8.02 -8.19
CA LEU A 126 -6.43 7.39 -6.90
C LEU A 126 -7.48 8.19 -6.11
N ALA A 127 -7.33 9.52 -6.04
CA ALA A 127 -8.28 10.38 -5.35
C ALA A 127 -9.66 10.38 -6.00
N SER A 128 -9.73 10.45 -7.32
CA SER A 128 -10.98 10.35 -8.09
C SER A 128 -11.66 9.00 -7.88
N THR A 129 -10.92 7.89 -7.96
CA THR A 129 -11.47 6.54 -7.70
C THR A 129 -12.04 6.42 -6.29
N LEU A 130 -11.35 6.92 -5.27
CA LEU A 130 -11.88 6.92 -3.90
C LEU A 130 -13.18 7.73 -3.79
N GLN A 131 -13.21 8.91 -4.42
CA GLN A 131 -14.39 9.77 -4.43
C GLN A 131 -15.59 9.12 -5.12
N GLU A 132 -15.37 8.54 -6.31
CA GLU A 132 -16.41 7.83 -7.09
C GLU A 132 -17.02 6.66 -6.31
N HIS A 133 -16.22 5.96 -5.50
CA HIS A 133 -16.67 4.86 -4.67
C HIS A 133 -17.06 5.26 -3.23
N GLY A 134 -17.10 6.56 -2.92
CA GLY A 134 -17.46 7.07 -1.58
C GLY A 134 -16.56 6.55 -0.46
N LYS A 135 -15.26 6.34 -0.75
CA LYS A 135 -14.27 5.83 0.19
C LYS A 135 -13.41 6.94 0.75
N GLU A 136 -13.06 6.82 2.03
CA GLU A 136 -12.16 7.75 2.70
C GLU A 136 -10.70 7.47 2.34
N ARG A 137 -9.87 8.52 2.29
CA ARG A 137 -8.42 8.39 2.04
C ARG A 137 -7.72 7.49 3.06
N ALA A 138 -8.17 7.51 4.31
CA ALA A 138 -7.65 6.65 5.37
C ALA A 138 -7.82 5.14 5.07
N SER A 139 -8.80 4.77 4.23
CA SER A 139 -9.04 3.37 3.83
C SER A 139 -8.17 2.89 2.66
N LEU A 140 -7.41 3.79 2.00
CA LEU A 140 -6.67 3.46 0.78
C LEU A 140 -5.67 2.31 0.97
N SER A 141 -4.93 2.31 2.08
CA SER A 141 -3.97 1.24 2.37
C SER A 141 -4.64 -0.13 2.45
N ALA A 142 -5.74 -0.22 3.20
CA ALA A 142 -6.50 -1.46 3.36
C ALA A 142 -7.09 -1.93 2.01
N LEU A 143 -7.64 -1.01 1.22
CA LEU A 143 -8.19 -1.34 -0.11
C LEU A 143 -7.13 -1.87 -1.08
N VAL A 144 -5.91 -1.31 -1.06
CA VAL A 144 -4.79 -1.80 -1.87
C VAL A 144 -4.41 -3.22 -1.44
N GLU A 145 -4.27 -3.48 -0.13
CA GLU A 145 -3.98 -4.82 0.39
C GLU A 145 -5.05 -5.83 -0.01
N ASP A 146 -6.32 -5.48 0.14
CA ASP A 146 -7.44 -6.35 -0.21
C ASP A 146 -7.48 -6.63 -1.71
N GLY A 147 -7.20 -5.63 -2.55
CA GLY A 147 -7.08 -5.81 -4.00
C GLY A 147 -5.96 -6.78 -4.40
N LEU A 148 -4.78 -6.67 -3.76
CA LEU A 148 -3.66 -7.59 -3.97
C LEU A 148 -3.98 -9.03 -3.53
N ARG A 149 -4.65 -9.17 -2.38
CA ARG A 149 -5.12 -10.48 -1.88
C ARG A 149 -6.19 -11.08 -2.78
N ALA A 150 -7.17 -10.30 -3.23
CA ALA A 150 -8.22 -10.72 -4.14
C ALA A 150 -7.62 -11.24 -5.45
N ARG A 151 -6.72 -10.47 -6.07
CA ARG A 151 -5.98 -10.89 -7.26
C ARG A 151 -5.25 -12.21 -7.05
N SER A 152 -4.49 -12.32 -5.96
CA SER A 152 -3.74 -13.55 -5.65
C SER A 152 -4.66 -14.76 -5.51
N ARG A 153 -5.82 -14.59 -4.87
CA ARG A 153 -6.84 -15.65 -4.73
C ARG A 153 -7.48 -16.02 -6.07
N SER A 154 -7.84 -15.05 -6.91
CA SER A 154 -8.40 -15.32 -8.24
C SER A 154 -7.41 -16.08 -9.12
N ILE A 155 -6.12 -15.71 -9.12
CA ILE A 155 -5.06 -16.44 -9.85
C ILE A 155 -4.90 -17.87 -9.30
N LEU A 156 -4.82 -18.04 -7.98
CA LEU A 156 -4.69 -19.36 -7.36
C LEU A 156 -5.87 -20.26 -7.72
N ARG A 157 -7.09 -19.73 -7.67
CA ARG A 157 -8.32 -20.46 -8.02
C ARG A 157 -8.33 -20.82 -9.51
N PHE A 158 -8.00 -19.87 -10.38
CA PHE A 158 -7.90 -20.11 -11.83
C PHE A 158 -6.92 -21.25 -12.13
N CYS A 159 -5.70 -21.20 -11.58
CA CYS A 159 -4.69 -22.22 -11.80
C CYS A 159 -5.10 -23.57 -11.20
N GLY A 160 -5.71 -23.56 -10.01
CA GLY A 160 -6.21 -24.77 -9.36
C GLY A 160 -7.24 -25.51 -10.21
N LEU A 161 -8.28 -24.80 -10.68
CA LEU A 161 -9.33 -25.39 -11.53
C LEU A 161 -8.78 -25.83 -12.89
N SER A 162 -7.93 -25.01 -13.51
CA SER A 162 -7.34 -25.34 -14.81
C SER A 162 -6.44 -26.57 -14.73
N ARG A 163 -5.67 -26.72 -13.64
CA ARG A 163 -4.87 -27.94 -13.41
C ARG A 163 -5.74 -29.18 -13.31
N THR A 164 -6.87 -29.11 -12.60
CA THR A 164 -7.79 -30.25 -12.51
C THR A 164 -8.40 -30.62 -13.88
N LEU A 165 -8.62 -29.63 -14.74
CA LEU A 165 -9.17 -29.80 -16.08
C LEU A 165 -8.16 -30.34 -17.10
N ASP A 166 -6.93 -29.84 -17.06
CA ASP A 166 -5.91 -30.08 -18.10
C ASP A 166 -4.87 -31.14 -17.66
N GLY A 167 -4.86 -31.55 -16.38
CA GLY A 167 -4.00 -32.62 -15.86
C GLY A 167 -2.51 -32.28 -15.89
N ASP A 168 -1.69 -33.27 -16.24
CA ASP A 168 -0.22 -33.18 -16.25
C ASP A 168 0.32 -32.20 -17.30
N ASP A 169 -0.48 -31.85 -18.32
CA ASP A 169 -0.11 -30.91 -19.39
C ASP A 169 -0.29 -29.44 -18.98
N PHE A 170 -0.78 -29.16 -17.76
CA PHE A 170 -1.04 -27.80 -17.30
C PHE A 170 0.24 -27.01 -16.96
N ASP A 171 0.60 -26.04 -17.81
CA ASP A 171 1.68 -25.08 -17.53
C ASP A 171 1.23 -23.95 -16.59
N GLU A 172 1.29 -24.20 -15.28
CA GLU A 172 0.97 -23.20 -14.27
C GLU A 172 1.84 -21.93 -14.37
N THR A 173 3.13 -22.09 -14.69
CA THR A 173 4.07 -20.95 -14.70
C THR A 173 3.73 -20.00 -15.85
N GLY A 174 3.42 -20.54 -17.03
CA GLY A 174 2.94 -19.77 -18.17
C GLY A 174 1.64 -19.02 -17.87
N TRP A 175 0.67 -19.70 -17.26
CA TRP A 175 -0.61 -19.07 -16.89
C TRP A 175 -0.45 -17.97 -15.83
N ARG A 176 0.36 -18.18 -14.79
CA ARG A 176 0.62 -17.14 -13.78
C ARG A 176 1.24 -15.89 -14.40
N ARG A 177 2.24 -16.06 -15.26
CA ARG A 177 2.88 -14.95 -15.97
C ARG A 177 1.89 -14.19 -16.86
N LEU A 178 1.00 -14.91 -17.54
CA LEU A 178 -0.04 -14.29 -18.36
C LEU A 178 -1.04 -13.48 -17.52
N LEU A 179 -1.50 -14.03 -16.39
CA LEU A 179 -2.49 -13.39 -15.54
C LEU A 179 -1.94 -12.21 -14.73
N GLU A 180 -0.64 -12.19 -14.42
CA GLU A 180 0.02 -11.11 -13.68
C GLU A 180 -0.13 -9.74 -14.36
N GLY A 181 -0.15 -9.73 -15.71
CA GLY A 181 -0.35 -8.53 -16.51
C GLY A 181 -1.80 -8.07 -16.69
N MET A 182 -2.78 -8.83 -16.19
CA MET A 182 -4.21 -8.55 -16.37
C MET A 182 -4.82 -7.82 -15.18
N THR A 183 -5.82 -6.99 -15.42
CA THR A 183 -6.65 -6.40 -14.37
C THR A 183 -7.44 -7.49 -13.61
N LEU A 184 -7.91 -7.18 -12.40
CA LEU A 184 -8.71 -8.14 -11.63
C LEU A 184 -10.00 -8.55 -12.37
N CYS A 185 -10.66 -7.60 -13.04
CA CYS A 185 -11.85 -7.89 -13.84
C CYS A 185 -11.57 -8.89 -14.97
N GLU A 186 -10.46 -8.72 -15.71
CA GLU A 186 -10.08 -9.65 -16.77
C GLU A 186 -9.75 -11.05 -16.23
N ILE A 187 -9.12 -11.12 -15.06
CA ILE A 187 -8.85 -12.40 -14.37
C ILE A 187 -10.18 -13.07 -14.00
N ASP A 188 -11.12 -12.33 -13.43
CA ASP A 188 -12.42 -12.85 -13.01
C ASP A 188 -13.27 -13.33 -14.20
N GLU A 189 -13.26 -12.60 -15.32
CA GLU A 189 -13.91 -13.04 -16.57
C GLU A 189 -13.35 -14.35 -17.11
N ARG A 190 -12.02 -14.55 -17.02
CA ARG A 190 -11.36 -15.79 -17.42
C ARG A 190 -11.65 -16.92 -16.44
N LEU A 191 -11.61 -16.61 -15.14
CA LEU A 191 -11.96 -17.55 -14.08
C LEU A 191 -13.38 -18.07 -14.24
N ALA A 192 -14.37 -17.21 -14.51
CA ALA A 192 -15.75 -17.62 -14.73
C ALA A 192 -15.90 -18.63 -15.90
N LYS A 193 -15.11 -18.48 -16.96
CA LYS A 193 -15.08 -19.44 -18.09
C LYS A 193 -14.50 -20.79 -17.68
N VAL A 194 -13.43 -20.78 -16.87
CA VAL A 194 -12.83 -22.02 -16.34
C VAL A 194 -13.76 -22.70 -15.36
N GLU A 195 -14.39 -21.96 -14.46
CA GLU A 195 -15.42 -22.46 -13.53
C GLU A 195 -16.57 -23.12 -14.28
N THR A 196 -17.10 -22.45 -15.30
CA THR A 196 -18.15 -23.01 -16.16
C THR A 196 -17.71 -24.32 -16.84
N ARG A 197 -16.45 -24.42 -17.26
CA ARG A 197 -15.90 -25.65 -17.86
C ARG A 197 -15.73 -26.75 -16.81
N TYR A 198 -15.24 -26.38 -15.63
CA TYR A 198 -15.08 -27.27 -14.47
C TYR A 198 -16.41 -27.88 -14.06
N ASP A 199 -17.43 -27.06 -13.83
CA ASP A 199 -18.77 -27.52 -13.42
C ASP A 199 -19.45 -28.40 -14.47
N ARG A 200 -19.10 -28.26 -15.76
CA ARG A 200 -19.61 -29.18 -16.79
C ARG A 200 -18.94 -30.55 -16.75
N GLN A 201 -17.65 -30.62 -16.42
CA GLN A 201 -16.91 -31.88 -16.36
C GLN A 201 -17.06 -32.59 -15.01
N LEU A 202 -17.17 -31.82 -13.93
CA LEU A 202 -17.30 -32.26 -12.56
C LEU A 202 -18.51 -31.54 -11.93
N PRO A 203 -19.74 -31.87 -12.35
CA PRO A 203 -20.92 -31.21 -11.85
C PRO A 203 -21.04 -31.35 -10.34
N PRO A 204 -21.33 -30.25 -9.61
CA PRO A 204 -21.48 -30.31 -8.17
C PRO A 204 -22.62 -31.27 -7.81
N GLU A 205 -22.41 -32.06 -6.75
CA GLU A 205 -23.49 -32.89 -6.24
C GLU A 205 -24.68 -32.01 -5.80
N PRO A 206 -25.92 -32.38 -6.14
CA PRO A 206 -27.07 -31.63 -5.67
C PRO A 206 -27.10 -31.62 -4.14
N VAL A 207 -27.20 -30.41 -3.56
CA VAL A 207 -27.24 -30.20 -2.11
C VAL A 207 -28.46 -30.90 -1.47
N SER A 208 -29.49 -31.17 -2.26
CA SER A 208 -30.64 -31.98 -1.85
C SER A 208 -30.84 -33.13 -2.84
N ARG A 209 -30.87 -34.35 -2.33
CA ARG A 209 -31.50 -35.49 -3.02
C ARG A 209 -32.95 -35.51 -2.56
N PRO A 210 -33.94 -35.22 -3.43
CA PRO A 210 -35.34 -35.32 -3.05
C PRO A 210 -35.59 -36.73 -2.46
N GLU A 211 -36.23 -36.81 -1.31
CA GLU A 211 -36.64 -38.12 -0.77
C GLU A 211 -37.52 -38.81 -1.82
N PRO A 212 -37.28 -40.12 -2.09
CA PRO A 212 -38.20 -40.90 -2.88
C PRO A 212 -39.58 -40.80 -2.23
N LEU A 213 -40.58 -40.31 -2.95
CA LEU A 213 -41.96 -40.39 -2.49
C LEU A 213 -42.31 -41.88 -2.39
N ASP A 214 -42.84 -42.30 -1.23
CA ASP A 214 -43.35 -43.66 -1.05
C ASP A 214 -44.30 -43.98 -2.20
N VAL A 215 -43.97 -45.06 -2.93
CA VAL A 215 -44.72 -45.53 -4.09
C VAL A 215 -46.09 -46.11 -3.69
N ASP A 216 -46.34 -46.23 -2.38
CA ASP A 216 -47.59 -46.73 -1.78
C ASP A 216 -48.82 -45.88 -2.09
N GLY A 217 -48.64 -44.72 -2.73
CA GLY A 217 -49.71 -43.88 -3.22
C GLY A 217 -49.99 -43.96 -4.72
N GLU A 218 -49.33 -44.80 -5.53
CA GLU A 218 -49.54 -44.78 -7.01
C GLU A 218 -51.02 -45.01 -7.39
N GLU A 219 -51.70 -45.89 -6.67
CA GLU A 219 -53.10 -46.24 -6.89
C GLU A 219 -54.04 -45.14 -6.40
N GLU A 220 -53.74 -44.49 -5.27
CA GLU A 220 -54.46 -43.31 -4.79
C GLU A 220 -54.23 -42.09 -5.69
N ARG A 221 -53.02 -41.89 -6.21
CA ARG A 221 -52.69 -40.81 -7.16
C ARG A 221 -53.41 -41.01 -8.48
N ARG A 222 -53.42 -42.23 -9.03
CA ARG A 222 -54.21 -42.57 -10.24
C ARG A 222 -55.70 -42.37 -10.00
N SER A 223 -56.21 -42.76 -8.82
CA SER A 223 -57.61 -42.56 -8.44
C SER A 223 -57.98 -41.08 -8.29
N ARG A 224 -57.08 -40.27 -7.73
CA ARG A 224 -57.26 -38.82 -7.58
C ARG A 224 -57.19 -38.11 -8.94
N ILE A 225 -56.29 -38.53 -9.83
CA ILE A 225 -56.21 -38.02 -11.21
C ILE A 225 -57.49 -38.37 -12.00
N ARG A 226 -57.99 -39.61 -11.91
CA ARG A 226 -59.27 -40.00 -12.54
C ARG A 226 -60.44 -39.16 -12.00
N ARG A 227 -60.46 -38.87 -10.69
CA ARG A 227 -61.48 -38.04 -10.05
C ARG A 227 -61.40 -36.56 -10.46
N ILE A 228 -60.20 -36.04 -10.74
CA ILE A 228 -59.99 -34.65 -11.23
C ILE A 228 -60.34 -34.52 -12.71
N VAL A 229 -60.05 -35.54 -13.53
CA VAL A 229 -60.31 -35.52 -14.98
C VAL A 229 -61.77 -35.84 -15.32
N GLY A 230 -62.56 -36.34 -14.36
CA GLY A 230 -64.02 -36.33 -14.40
C GLY A 230 -64.62 -37.50 -15.18
N GLU A 231 -65.15 -38.47 -14.44
CA GLU A 231 -66.35 -39.18 -14.89
C GLU A 231 -67.50 -38.15 -14.97
N LYS A 232 -67.72 -37.63 -16.18
CA LYS A 232 -69.03 -37.15 -16.61
C LYS A 232 -69.66 -38.26 -17.43
N HIS A 233 -70.51 -39.07 -16.80
CA HIS A 233 -71.63 -39.72 -17.48
C HIS A 233 -72.90 -39.36 -16.75
#